data_AF-A0A354DJH7-F1
#
_entry.id   AF-A0A354DJH7-F1
#
_cell.length_a   1.000
_cell.length_b   1.000
_cell.length_c   1.000
_cell.angle_alpha   90.00
_cell.angle_beta   90.00
_cell.angle_gamma   90.00
#
_symmetry.space_group_name_H-M   'P 1'
#
loop_
_entity.id
_entity.type
_entity.pdbx_description
1 polymer ?
#
loop_
_entity_poly.entity_id
_entity_poly.type
_entity_poly.pdbx_seq_one_letter_code
_entity_poly.pdbx_strand_id
1 'polypeptide(L)'
;MLTLQVVGYKNTGKTTLVCKLIQFFSAKGYNVASLKHHGHGGGLHGSEITDSWKHREAGAVIAGVEGGGDFHMMIHQPSWNLNTLLEFYKIIDVDILLIEGFKRENF
;
A
#
# COMPACT_ATOMS: atom_id res chain seq x y z
N MET A 1 -11.50 -6.57 8.91
CA MET A 1 -10.32 -6.81 8.07
C MET A 1 -9.46 -7.96 8.59
N LEU A 2 -9.32 -9.03 7.82
CA LEU A 2 -8.30 -10.08 8.00
C LEU A 2 -6.96 -9.58 7.44
N THR A 3 -5.85 -9.72 8.18
CA THR A 3 -4.53 -9.27 7.73
C THR A 3 -3.60 -10.48 7.55
N LEU A 4 -2.92 -10.58 6.40
CA LEU A 4 -1.95 -11.65 6.11
C LEU A 4 -0.61 -11.07 5.67
N GLN A 5 0.48 -11.52 6.28
CA GLN A 5 1.84 -11.13 5.91
C GLN A 5 2.51 -12.13 4.98
N VAL A 6 3.19 -11.62 3.95
CA VAL A 6 4.10 -12.39 3.11
C VAL A 6 5.51 -11.83 3.27
N VAL A 7 6.33 -12.55 4.05
CA VAL A 7 7.74 -12.24 4.32
C VAL A 7 8.68 -13.18 3.57
N GLY A 8 9.87 -12.70 3.21
CA GLY A 8 10.89 -13.50 2.50
C GLY A 8 11.94 -12.65 1.80
N TYR A 9 13.03 -13.27 1.33
CA TYR A 9 14.13 -12.55 0.66
C TYR A 9 13.70 -11.91 -0.67
N LYS A 10 14.52 -10.99 -1.19
CA LYS A 10 14.27 -10.38 -2.51
C LYS A 10 14.29 -11.48 -3.58
N ASN A 11 13.49 -11.33 -4.63
CA ASN A 11 13.40 -12.28 -5.76
C ASN A 11 12.95 -13.72 -5.42
N THR A 12 12.24 -13.93 -4.31
CA THR A 12 11.67 -15.25 -3.95
C THR A 12 10.21 -15.44 -4.37
N GLY A 13 9.68 -14.62 -5.28
CA GLY A 13 8.30 -14.74 -5.76
C GLY A 13 7.20 -14.18 -4.85
N LYS A 14 7.54 -13.39 -3.82
CA LYS A 14 6.54 -12.78 -2.90
C LYS A 14 5.47 -11.98 -3.63
N THR A 15 5.88 -11.09 -4.53
CA THR A 15 4.93 -10.27 -5.30
C THR A 15 4.02 -11.15 -6.15
N THR A 16 4.55 -12.22 -6.77
CA THR A 16 3.74 -13.20 -7.51
C THR A 16 2.72 -13.89 -6.62
N LEU A 17 3.11 -14.32 -5.41
CA LEU A 17 2.19 -14.94 -4.45
C LEU A 17 1.10 -13.97 -4.00
N VAL A 18 1.48 -12.73 -3.63
CA VAL A 18 0.54 -11.69 -3.21
C VAL A 18 -0.47 -11.40 -4.34
N CYS A 19 -0.02 -11.23 -5.59
CA CYS A 19 -0.93 -11.03 -6.72
C CYS A 19 -1.92 -12.19 -6.89
N LYS A 20 -1.47 -13.45 -6.76
CA LYS A 20 -2.35 -14.62 -6.84
C LYS A 20 -3.38 -14.67 -5.71
N LEU A 21 -2.99 -14.28 -4.49
CA LEU A 21 -3.90 -14.20 -3.36
C LEU A 21 -4.94 -13.08 -3.55
N ILE A 22 -4.52 -11.90 -4.04
CA ILE A 22 -5.45 -10.81 -4.40
C ILE A 22 -6.47 -11.33 -5.41
N GLN A 23 -6.02 -11.91 -6.53
CA GLN A 23 -6.90 -12.46 -7.55
C GLN A 23 -7.88 -13.49 -6.99
N PHE A 24 -7.41 -14.41 -6.16
CA PHE A 24 -8.24 -15.44 -5.55
C PHE A 24 -9.33 -14.87 -4.64
N PHE A 25 -8.99 -13.94 -3.74
CA PHE A 25 -9.96 -13.36 -2.81
C PHE A 25 -10.91 -12.39 -3.50
N SER A 26 -10.42 -11.56 -4.44
CA SER A 26 -11.28 -10.68 -5.24
C SER A 26 -12.28 -11.47 -6.09
N ALA A 27 -11.87 -12.61 -6.68
CA ALA A 27 -12.78 -13.50 -7.41
C ALA A 27 -13.88 -14.11 -6.53
N LYS A 28 -13.71 -14.09 -5.21
CA LYS A 28 -14.72 -14.52 -4.23
C LYS A 28 -15.58 -13.38 -3.69
N GLY A 29 -15.41 -12.16 -4.20
CA GLY A 29 -16.20 -10.98 -3.83
C GLY A 29 -15.71 -10.24 -2.58
N TYR A 30 -14.50 -10.53 -2.09
CA TYR A 30 -13.90 -9.76 -1.00
C TYR A 30 -13.31 -8.44 -1.50
N ASN A 31 -13.44 -7.38 -0.71
CA ASN A 31 -12.70 -6.13 -0.88
C ASN A 31 -11.27 -6.32 -0.36
N VAL A 32 -10.32 -6.52 -1.28
CA VAL A 32 -8.93 -6.84 -0.96
C VAL A 32 -8.03 -5.62 -1.13
N ALA A 33 -7.33 -5.24 -0.07
CA ALA A 33 -6.27 -4.25 -0.08
C ALA A 33 -4.89 -4.91 -0.08
N SER A 34 -3.87 -4.16 -0.49
CA SER A 34 -2.48 -4.59 -0.42
C SER A 34 -1.58 -3.48 0.12
N LEU A 35 -0.59 -3.85 0.92
CA LEU A 35 0.42 -2.94 1.46
C LEU A 35 1.81 -3.53 1.23
N LYS A 36 2.68 -2.80 0.54
CA LYS A 36 4.06 -3.22 0.27
C LYS A 36 5.06 -2.35 1.01
N HIS A 37 5.97 -2.98 1.75
CA HIS A 37 7.09 -2.29 2.36
C HIS A 37 8.29 -2.20 1.41
N HIS A 38 8.74 -0.99 1.11
CA HIS A 38 9.95 -0.78 0.31
C HIS A 38 11.21 -0.82 1.21
N GLY A 39 11.76 -2.02 1.41
CA GLY A 39 12.84 -2.27 2.39
C GLY A 39 14.24 -1.75 2.05
N HIS A 40 14.40 -0.88 1.04
CA HIS A 40 15.70 -0.35 0.60
C HIS A 40 15.89 1.17 0.84
N GLY A 41 14.98 1.82 1.57
CA GLY A 41 15.17 3.22 1.98
C GLY A 41 15.08 4.26 0.85
N GLY A 42 14.73 3.84 -0.38
CA GLY A 42 14.42 4.74 -1.48
C GLY A 42 13.03 5.36 -1.35
N GLY A 43 12.87 6.60 -1.80
CA GLY A 43 11.56 7.22 -1.95
C GLY A 43 10.70 6.47 -2.98
N LEU A 44 9.38 6.54 -2.81
CA LEU A 44 8.44 6.12 -3.84
C LEU A 44 8.48 7.17 -4.97
N HIS A 45 9.30 6.93 -5.98
CA HIS A 45 9.34 7.75 -7.19
C HIS A 45 8.42 7.12 -8.23
N GLY A 46 7.24 7.71 -8.41
CA GLY A 46 6.27 7.34 -9.45
C GLY A 46 6.14 8.47 -10.45
N SER A 47 6.39 8.16 -11.74
CA SER A 47 6.44 9.10 -12.85
C SER A 47 5.09 9.53 -13.42
N GLU A 48 3.96 9.28 -12.73
CA GLU A 48 2.63 9.35 -13.36
C GLU A 48 1.65 10.35 -12.75
N ILE A 49 2.07 11.15 -11.77
CA ILE A 49 1.18 12.16 -11.17
C ILE A 49 1.92 13.49 -11.03
N THR A 50 2.12 14.15 -12.16
CA THR A 50 2.87 15.41 -12.25
C THR A 50 2.29 16.49 -11.34
N ASP A 51 0.97 16.58 -11.21
CA ASP A 51 0.34 17.67 -10.43
C ASP A 51 0.22 17.35 -8.93
N SER A 52 -0.15 16.14 -8.51
CA SER A 52 -0.10 15.77 -7.08
C SER A 52 1.33 15.77 -6.53
N TRP A 53 2.34 15.48 -7.37
CA TRP A 53 3.73 15.66 -6.97
C TRP A 53 4.08 17.14 -6.76
N LYS A 54 3.67 18.03 -7.67
CA LYS A 54 3.82 19.48 -7.48
C LYS A 54 3.10 19.99 -6.23
N HIS A 55 1.88 19.52 -5.94
CA HIS A 55 1.15 19.88 -4.73
C HIS A 55 1.93 19.49 -3.47
N ARG A 56 2.53 18.29 -3.47
CA ARG A 56 3.42 17.84 -2.39
C ARG A 56 4.66 18.73 -2.27
N GLU A 57 5.34 19.03 -3.37
CA GLU A 57 6.52 19.91 -3.37
C GLU A 57 6.18 21.34 -2.90
N ALA A 58 4.95 21.80 -3.14
CA ALA A 58 4.43 23.06 -2.62
C ALA A 58 4.08 23.01 -1.12
N GLY A 59 4.21 21.85 -0.46
CA GLY A 59 4.03 21.70 0.99
C GLY A 59 2.76 20.97 1.42
N ALA A 60 1.99 20.39 0.50
CA ALA A 60 0.83 19.58 0.87
C ALA A 60 1.25 18.30 1.61
N VAL A 61 0.71 18.10 2.82
CA VAL A 61 0.89 16.86 3.60
C VAL A 61 0.16 15.69 2.94
N ILE A 62 -0.95 15.97 2.25
CA ILE A 62 -1.72 15.01 1.45
C ILE A 62 -1.99 15.64 0.09
N ALA A 63 -1.66 14.93 -0.98
CA ALA A 63 -2.01 15.30 -2.36
C ALA A 63 -2.67 14.12 -3.05
N GLY A 64 -3.77 14.36 -3.79
CA GLY A 64 -4.51 13.32 -4.47
C GLY A 64 -4.95 13.74 -5.87
N VAL A 65 -5.16 12.76 -6.74
CA VAL A 65 -5.78 12.92 -8.06
C VAL A 65 -6.85 11.84 -8.23
N GLU A 66 -7.99 12.23 -8.77
CA GLU A 66 -9.11 11.35 -9.09
C GLU A 66 -9.42 11.43 -10.59
N GLY A 67 -9.82 10.31 -11.18
CA GLY A 67 -10.33 10.27 -12.54
C GLY A 67 -10.57 8.84 -13.01
N GLY A 68 -11.63 8.62 -13.78
CA GLY A 68 -11.92 7.31 -14.38
C GLY A 68 -12.32 6.22 -13.36
N GLY A 69 -12.69 6.60 -12.14
CA GLY A 69 -12.98 5.66 -11.05
C GLY A 69 -11.77 5.31 -10.18
N ASP A 70 -10.59 5.83 -10.52
CA ASP A 70 -9.37 5.64 -9.74
C ASP A 70 -9.08 6.86 -8.87
N PHE A 71 -8.54 6.61 -7.68
CA PHE A 71 -8.04 7.65 -6.79
C PHE A 71 -6.62 7.33 -6.35
N HIS A 72 -5.69 8.21 -6.71
CA HIS A 72 -4.29 8.09 -6.31
C HIS A 72 -3.99 9.14 -5.25
N MET A 73 -3.48 8.69 -4.09
CA MET A 73 -3.17 9.54 -2.96
C MET A 73 -1.70 9.39 -2.55
N MET A 74 -1.07 10.53 -2.26
CA MET A 74 0.26 10.60 -1.67
C MET A 74 0.16 11.32 -0.32
N ILE A 75 0.58 10.63 0.74
CA ILE A 75 0.62 11.18 2.10
C ILE A 75 2.08 11.27 2.54
N HIS A 76 2.53 12.47 2.86
CA HIS A 76 3.87 12.73 3.35
C HIS A 76 3.86 12.92 4.87
N GLN A 77 4.67 12.13 5.57
CA GLN A 77 4.97 12.29 6.99
C GLN A 77 6.40 11.81 7.28
N PRO A 78 7.01 12.23 8.41
CA PRO A 78 8.40 11.91 8.72
C PRO A 78 8.70 10.40 8.75
N SER A 79 7.75 9.60 9.25
CA SER A 79 7.87 8.15 9.29
C SER A 79 6.50 7.48 9.29
N TRP A 80 6.43 6.29 8.70
CA TRP A 80 5.27 5.41 8.80
C TRP A 80 5.65 4.20 9.66
N ASN A 81 4.77 3.84 10.59
CA ASN A 81 4.81 2.56 11.28
C ASN A 81 3.63 1.70 10.80
N LEU A 82 3.74 0.38 11.00
CA LEU A 82 2.73 -0.55 10.50
C LEU A 82 1.36 -0.34 11.16
N ASN A 83 1.30 -0.08 12.47
CA ASN A 83 0.04 0.13 13.19
C ASN A 83 -0.76 1.31 12.64
N THR A 84 -0.12 2.44 12.33
CA THR A 84 -0.80 3.60 11.73
C THR A 84 -1.34 3.26 10.33
N LEU A 85 -0.59 2.50 9.54
CA LEU A 85 -1.08 2.03 8.24
C LEU A 85 -2.27 1.08 8.39
N LEU A 86 -2.24 0.17 9.37
CA LEU A 86 -3.36 -0.74 9.65
C LEU A 86 -4.63 0.03 10.03
N GLU A 87 -4.54 1.06 10.88
CA GLU A 87 -5.68 1.92 11.21
C GLU A 87 -6.23 2.64 9.97
N PHE A 88 -5.35 3.11 9.08
CA PHE A 88 -5.77 3.71 7.82
C PHE A 88 -6.57 2.73 6.94
N TYR A 89 -6.10 1.48 6.78
CA TYR A 89 -6.84 0.47 6.03
C TYR A 89 -8.16 0.05 6.69
N LYS A 90 -8.28 0.12 8.03
CA LYS A 90 -9.55 -0.10 8.72
C LYS A 90 -10.58 0.99 8.38
N ILE A 91 -10.14 2.24 8.24
CA ILE A 91 -11.02 3.37 7.87
C ILE A 91 -11.59 3.20 6.45
N ILE A 92 -10.81 2.61 5.54
CA ILE A 92 -11.24 2.33 4.15
C ILE A 92 -12.24 1.16 4.07
N ASP A 93 -12.49 0.46 5.18
CA ASP A 93 -13.46 -0.64 5.30
C ASP A 93 -13.25 -1.80 4.30
N VAL A 94 -12.01 -2.33 4.31
CA VAL A 94 -11.64 -3.49 3.48
C VAL A 94 -11.75 -4.81 4.25
N ASP A 95 -12.10 -5.89 3.54
CA ASP A 95 -12.27 -7.21 4.13
C ASP A 95 -10.93 -7.88 4.44
N ILE A 96 -9.95 -7.75 3.53
CA ILE A 96 -8.65 -8.43 3.61
C ILE A 96 -7.53 -7.45 3.26
N LEU A 97 -6.46 -7.45 4.06
CA LEU A 97 -5.22 -6.73 3.76
C LEU A 97 -4.05 -7.71 3.59
N LEU A 98 -3.47 -7.74 2.40
CA LEU A 98 -2.26 -8.53 2.10
C LEU A 98 -1.01 -7.65 2.19
N ILE A 99 -0.09 -8.02 3.07
CA ILE A 99 1.12 -7.24 3.36
C ILE A 99 2.35 -7.92 2.76
N GLU A 100 3.04 -7.28 1.83
CA GLU A 100 4.35 -7.73 1.32
C GLU A 100 5.48 -7.00 2.06
N GLY A 101 6.25 -7.71 2.90
CA GLY A 101 7.37 -7.14 3.63
C GLY A 101 7.09 -6.94 5.12
N PHE A 102 7.60 -5.87 5.73
CA PHE A 102 7.55 -5.64 7.19
C PHE A 102 8.15 -6.79 8.05
N LYS A 103 9.25 -7.42 7.61
CA LYS A 103 9.84 -8.63 8.24
C LYS A 103 10.16 -8.54 9.74
N ARG A 104 10.28 -7.33 10.28
CA ARG A 104 10.62 -7.07 11.68
C ARG A 104 9.40 -6.79 12.55
N GLU A 105 8.24 -6.65 11.93
CA GLU A 105 6.97 -6.46 12.62
C GLU A 105 6.31 -7.82 12.82
N ASN A 106 5.70 -8.00 13.99
CA ASN A 106 4.77 -9.10 14.25
C ASN A 106 3.37 -8.50 14.28
N PHE A 107 2.42 -9.10 13.56
CA PHE A 107 1.03 -8.69 13.61
C PHE A 107 0.09 -9.88 13.50
#